data_AF-A0A6N6ZHT1-F1
#
_entry.id   AF-A0A6N6ZHT1-F1
#
_cell.length_a   1.000
_cell.length_b   1.000
_cell.length_c   1.000
_cell.angle_alpha   90.00
_cell.angle_beta   90.00
_cell.angle_gamma   90.00
#
_symmetry.space_group_name_H-M   'P 1'
#
loop_
_entity.id
_entity.type
_entity.pdbx_description
1 polymer ?
#
loop_
_entity_poly.entity_id
_entity_poly.type
_entity_poly.pdbx_seq_one_letter_code
_entity_poly.pdbx_strand_id
1 'polypeptide(L)'
;MKTSAIAIVALAALAAGGFILYFTKGPDEETLAQQEQLSSQVSELQAEKQQLSQEAESQRQARAAAEAQAQKEAEARRMAEAAAEKAEQERQARIDQLNERLQREAQERREAEEAQAKLQQRMQELAEAQAETQRRMEELQKAREEAESQPQAQELQANLDRQTQEMAALQQENEQLRQRQQVLEQKQISTEEEIMKMGGEIRLANPEIRSPNYRRREALYLKQRMRGE
;
A
#
# COMPACT_ATOMS: atom_id res chain seq x y z
N MET A 1 15.80 8.77 131.05
CA MET A 1 16.09 8.35 129.66
C MET A 1 14.84 7.77 128.98
N LYS A 2 13.75 8.54 128.84
CA LYS A 2 12.50 8.08 128.20
C LYS A 2 11.97 9.01 127.09
N THR A 3 12.57 10.18 126.92
CA THR A 3 12.16 11.20 125.92
C THR A 3 12.84 11.03 124.56
N SER A 4 13.97 10.33 124.47
CA SER A 4 14.73 10.13 123.22
C SER A 4 14.15 9.03 122.31
N ALA A 5 13.48 8.01 122.86
CA ALA A 5 12.90 6.91 122.07
C ALA A 5 11.68 7.35 121.24
N ILE A 6 10.86 8.28 121.77
CA ILE A 6 9.66 8.78 121.09
C ILE A 6 10.05 9.62 119.86
N ALA A 7 11.11 10.44 119.98
CA ALA A 7 11.61 11.25 118.87
C ALA A 7 12.16 10.38 117.72
N ILE A 8 12.85 9.28 118.03
CA ILE A 8 13.41 8.37 117.03
C ILE A 8 12.30 7.61 116.30
N VAL A 9 11.27 7.15 117.01
CA VAL A 9 10.10 6.47 116.40
C VAL A 9 9.29 7.44 115.53
N ALA A 10 9.10 8.68 115.96
CA ALA A 10 8.42 9.70 115.16
C ALA A 10 9.20 10.07 113.88
N LEU A 11 10.53 10.17 113.97
CA LEU A 11 11.40 10.40 112.80
C LEU A 11 11.40 9.21 111.84
N ALA A 12 11.40 7.98 112.34
CA ALA A 12 11.29 6.77 111.52
C ALA A 12 9.93 6.68 110.82
N ALA A 13 8.84 7.05 111.49
CA ALA A 13 7.51 7.08 110.89
C ALA A 13 7.37 8.20 109.83
N LEU A 14 7.99 9.36 110.03
CA LEU A 14 8.03 10.44 109.04
C LEU A 14 8.90 10.08 107.84
N ALA A 15 10.04 9.40 108.06
CA ALA A 15 10.90 8.91 106.99
C ALA A 15 10.19 7.81 106.17
N ALA A 16 9.49 6.88 106.82
CA ALA A 16 8.70 5.85 106.15
C ALA A 16 7.50 6.44 105.39
N GLY A 17 6.78 7.39 106.00
CA GLY A 17 5.67 8.11 105.34
C GLY A 17 6.13 8.94 104.14
N GLY A 18 7.28 9.60 104.24
CA GLY A 18 7.90 10.35 103.13
C GLY A 18 8.39 9.43 102.00
N PHE A 19 8.95 8.27 102.33
CA PHE A 19 9.43 7.29 101.35
C PHE A 19 8.28 6.64 100.58
N ILE A 20 7.17 6.31 101.27
CA ILE A 20 5.97 5.78 100.62
C ILE A 20 5.35 6.83 99.69
N LEU A 21 5.25 8.10 100.10
CA LEU A 21 4.71 9.17 99.25
C LEU A 21 5.60 9.51 98.04
N TYR A 22 6.92 9.35 98.16
CA TYR A 22 7.84 9.54 97.04
C TYR A 22 7.76 8.42 96.00
N PHE A 23 7.50 7.18 96.43
CA PHE A 23 7.37 6.02 95.53
C PHE A 23 5.94 5.78 95.01
N THR A 24 4.90 6.25 95.70
CA THR A 24 3.50 6.13 95.23
C THR A 24 3.03 7.29 94.37
N LYS A 25 3.77 8.40 94.33
CA LYS A 25 3.72 9.29 93.18
C LYS A 25 4.33 8.54 92.00
N GLY A 26 3.47 7.91 91.20
CA GLY A 26 3.83 7.36 89.91
C GLY A 26 4.55 8.41 89.04
N PRO A 27 5.18 7.99 87.93
CA PRO A 27 5.91 8.91 87.06
C PRO A 27 5.09 10.17 86.82
N ASP A 28 5.67 11.34 87.09
CA ASP A 28 5.00 12.64 86.99
C ASP A 28 4.24 12.72 85.66
N GLU A 29 3.01 13.22 85.67
CA GLU A 29 2.15 13.31 84.46
C GLU A 29 2.89 13.97 83.28
N GLU A 30 3.85 14.86 83.54
CA GLU A 30 4.75 15.44 82.52
C GLU A 30 5.63 14.41 81.81
N THR A 31 6.15 13.41 82.53
CA THR A 31 7.00 12.35 81.94
C THR A 31 6.20 11.34 81.13
N LEU A 32 4.99 10.98 81.58
CA LEU A 32 4.05 10.17 80.79
C LEU A 32 3.59 10.91 79.53
N ALA A 33 3.25 12.20 79.65
CA ALA A 33 2.87 13.03 78.50
C ALA A 33 4.02 13.21 77.48
N GLN A 34 5.27 13.35 77.94
CA GLN A 34 6.44 13.37 77.06
C GLN A 34 6.70 12.03 76.37
N GLN A 35 6.51 10.91 77.07
CA GLN A 35 6.67 9.57 76.49
C GLN A 35 5.58 9.28 75.46
N GLU A 36 4.34 9.68 75.73
CA GLU A 36 3.23 9.63 74.80
C GLU A 36 3.48 10.51 73.56
N GLN A 37 3.95 11.76 73.73
CA GLN A 37 4.33 12.63 72.60
C GLN A 37 5.49 12.08 71.76
N LEU A 38 6.52 11.50 72.39
CA LEU A 38 7.62 10.89 71.66
C LEU A 38 7.17 9.63 70.92
N SER A 39 6.30 8.81 71.54
CA SER A 39 5.71 7.66 70.86
C SER A 39 4.79 8.05 69.71
N SER A 40 4.04 9.15 69.84
CA SER A 40 3.19 9.67 68.76
C SER A 40 4.05 10.19 67.59
N GLN A 41 5.13 10.92 67.87
CA GLN A 41 6.08 11.38 66.85
C GLN A 41 6.79 10.22 66.15
N VAL A 42 7.20 9.17 66.88
CA VAL A 42 7.81 7.97 66.27
C VAL A 42 6.81 7.21 65.40
N SER A 43 5.55 7.12 65.84
CA SER A 43 4.45 6.52 65.07
C SER A 43 4.16 7.31 63.79
N GLU A 44 4.10 8.64 63.88
CA GLU A 44 3.93 9.53 62.73
C GLU A 44 5.09 9.41 61.74
N LEU A 45 6.34 9.41 62.21
CA LEU A 45 7.52 9.21 61.35
C LEU A 45 7.56 7.82 60.69
N GLN A 46 7.09 6.78 61.39
CA GLN A 46 6.97 5.44 60.80
C GLN A 46 5.87 5.38 59.74
N ALA A 47 4.73 6.03 59.99
CA ALA A 47 3.65 6.15 59.01
C ALA A 47 4.08 6.95 57.77
N GLU A 48 4.78 8.06 57.97
CA GLU A 48 5.32 8.89 56.89
C GLU A 48 6.36 8.12 56.06
N LYS A 49 7.25 7.36 56.72
CA LYS A 49 8.22 6.49 56.03
C LYS A 49 7.53 5.37 55.24
N GLN A 50 6.47 4.77 55.78
CA GLN A 50 5.69 3.76 55.05
C GLN A 50 4.98 4.36 53.84
N GLN A 51 4.36 5.53 53.98
CA GLN A 51 3.72 6.25 52.89
C GLN A 51 4.72 6.62 51.79
N LEU A 52 5.88 7.20 52.15
CA LEU A 52 6.95 7.51 51.21
C LEU A 52 7.46 6.25 50.48
N SER A 53 7.57 5.12 51.18
CA SER A 53 7.99 3.86 50.56
C SER A 53 6.95 3.33 49.56
N GLN A 54 5.65 3.40 49.89
CA GLN A 54 4.56 2.99 49.02
C GLN A 54 4.43 3.90 47.80
N GLU A 55 4.60 5.22 47.95
CA GLU A 55 4.64 6.15 46.83
C GLU A 55 5.85 5.89 45.93
N ALA A 56 7.03 5.62 46.51
CA ALA A 56 8.22 5.30 45.72
C ALA A 56 8.07 3.98 44.94
N GLU A 57 7.47 2.95 45.54
CA GLU A 57 7.19 1.68 44.88
C GLU A 57 6.12 1.83 43.79
N SER A 58 5.03 2.55 44.05
CA SER A 58 3.99 2.79 43.05
C SER A 58 4.51 3.62 41.87
N GLN A 59 5.35 4.63 42.11
CA GLN A 59 6.03 5.37 41.04
C GLN A 59 6.98 4.49 40.23
N ARG A 60 7.73 3.58 40.86
CA ARG A 60 8.59 2.62 40.16
C ARG A 60 7.76 1.69 39.27
N GLN A 61 6.65 1.15 39.78
CA GLN A 61 5.76 0.30 39.00
C GLN A 61 5.11 1.05 37.84
N ALA A 62 4.66 2.30 38.06
CA ALA A 62 4.10 3.15 37.02
C ALA A 62 5.12 3.46 35.91
N ARG A 63 6.37 3.76 36.26
CA ARG A 63 7.46 3.96 35.29
C ARG A 63 7.78 2.70 34.51
N ALA A 64 7.91 1.55 35.19
CA ALA A 64 8.16 0.27 34.53
C ALA A 64 7.01 -0.12 33.57
N ALA A 65 5.76 0.13 33.96
CA ALA A 65 4.59 -0.10 33.10
C ALA A 65 4.59 0.84 31.88
N ALA A 66 4.88 2.13 32.09
CA ALA A 66 4.98 3.10 31.00
C ALA A 66 6.12 2.77 30.02
N GLU A 67 7.29 2.37 30.53
CA GLU A 67 8.42 1.92 29.71
C GLU A 67 8.08 0.66 28.91
N ALA A 68 7.45 -0.33 29.54
CA ALA A 68 7.02 -1.56 28.86
C ALA A 68 5.98 -1.27 27.77
N GLN A 69 5.07 -0.32 28.00
CA GLN A 69 4.08 0.08 27.00
C GLN A 69 4.72 0.86 25.85
N ALA A 70 5.63 1.78 26.15
CA ALA A 70 6.40 2.51 25.14
C ALA A 70 7.23 1.56 24.25
N GLN A 71 7.84 0.52 24.83
CA GLN A 71 8.56 -0.51 24.08
C GLN A 71 7.63 -1.29 23.15
N LYS A 72 6.46 -1.72 23.64
CA LYS A 72 5.46 -2.43 22.82
C LYS A 72 4.95 -1.57 21.67
N GLU A 73 4.68 -0.29 21.92
CA GLU A 73 4.26 0.64 20.86
C GLU A 73 5.37 0.85 19.82
N ALA A 74 6.63 0.99 20.26
CA ALA A 74 7.76 1.11 19.36
C ALA A 74 7.96 -0.15 18.49
N GLU A 75 7.81 -1.34 19.08
CA GLU A 75 7.89 -2.61 18.36
C GLU A 75 6.73 -2.77 17.36
N ALA A 76 5.50 -2.43 17.76
CA ALA A 76 4.35 -2.44 16.87
C ALA A 76 4.50 -1.48 15.69
N ARG A 77 5.06 -0.28 15.92
CA ARG A 77 5.37 0.68 14.85
C ARG A 77 6.41 0.13 13.88
N ARG A 78 7.51 -0.44 14.39
CA ARG A 78 8.54 -1.06 13.54
C ARG A 78 7.99 -2.20 12.69
N MET A 79 7.13 -3.05 13.27
CA MET A 79 6.48 -4.12 12.52
C MET A 79 5.51 -3.58 11.46
N ALA A 80 4.76 -2.51 11.77
CA ALA A 80 3.86 -1.86 10.82
C ALA A 80 4.63 -1.19 9.66
N GLU A 81 5.74 -0.51 9.95
CA GLU A 81 6.63 0.10 8.96
C GLU A 81 7.23 -0.97 8.04
N ALA A 82 7.79 -2.05 8.61
CA ALA A 82 8.34 -3.16 7.82
C ALA A 82 7.27 -3.86 6.94
N ALA A 83 6.05 -4.00 7.45
CA ALA A 83 4.94 -4.54 6.66
C ALA A 83 4.53 -3.59 5.51
N ALA A 84 4.53 -2.28 5.75
CA ALA A 84 4.25 -1.27 4.74
C ALA A 84 5.32 -1.24 3.64
N GLU A 85 6.60 -1.27 4.02
CA GLU A 85 7.72 -1.35 3.07
C GLU A 85 7.65 -2.62 2.21
N LYS A 86 7.35 -3.76 2.82
CA LYS A 86 7.17 -5.01 2.08
C LYS A 86 5.99 -4.94 1.11
N ALA A 87 4.85 -4.40 1.55
CA ALA A 87 3.69 -4.22 0.69
C ALA A 87 3.99 -3.27 -0.49
N GLU A 88 4.77 -2.22 -0.26
CA GLU A 88 5.22 -1.31 -1.31
C GLU A 88 6.17 -1.99 -2.31
N GLN A 89 7.13 -2.78 -1.83
CA GLN A 89 8.01 -3.57 -2.70
C GLN A 89 7.23 -4.58 -3.54
N GLU A 90 6.27 -5.30 -2.95
CA GLU A 90 5.41 -6.24 -3.68
C GLU A 90 4.54 -5.53 -4.73
N ARG A 91 3.98 -4.36 -4.38
CA ARG A 91 3.23 -3.52 -5.33
C ARG A 91 4.12 -3.08 -6.49
N GLN A 92 5.32 -2.61 -6.20
CA GLN A 92 6.27 -2.15 -7.22
C GLN A 92 6.68 -3.29 -8.15
N ALA A 93 6.99 -4.47 -7.61
CA ALA A 93 7.32 -5.65 -8.41
C ALA A 93 6.16 -6.06 -9.35
N ARG A 94 4.90 -5.99 -8.88
CA ARG A 94 3.73 -6.23 -9.73
C ARG A 94 3.59 -5.19 -10.84
N ILE A 95 3.80 -3.91 -10.53
CA ILE A 95 3.78 -2.83 -11.52
C ILE A 95 4.86 -3.05 -12.59
N ASP A 96 6.06 -3.48 -12.19
CA ASP A 96 7.14 -3.77 -13.13
C ASP A 96 6.79 -4.95 -14.05
N GLN A 97 6.24 -6.03 -13.51
CA GLN A 97 5.75 -7.17 -14.29
C GLN A 97 4.65 -6.78 -15.29
N LEU A 98 3.70 -5.93 -14.87
CA LEU A 98 2.66 -5.43 -15.77
C LEU A 98 3.25 -4.53 -16.86
N ASN A 99 4.26 -3.71 -16.55
CA ASN A 99 4.94 -2.90 -17.55
C ASN A 99 5.70 -3.74 -18.59
N GLU A 100 6.38 -4.81 -18.17
CA GLU A 100 7.01 -5.76 -19.09
C GLU A 100 5.99 -6.48 -19.98
N ARG A 101 4.84 -6.84 -19.40
CA ARG A 101 3.72 -7.41 -20.18
C ARG A 101 3.17 -6.39 -21.16
N LEU A 102 2.98 -5.15 -20.74
CA LEU A 102 2.47 -4.07 -21.57
C LEU A 102 3.39 -3.78 -22.77
N GLN A 103 4.71 -3.86 -22.58
CA GLN A 103 5.69 -3.73 -23.67
C GLN A 103 5.53 -4.83 -24.73
N ARG A 104 5.29 -6.07 -24.30
CA ARG A 104 5.02 -7.19 -25.22
C ARG A 104 3.69 -7.00 -25.96
N GLU A 105 2.63 -6.63 -25.25
CA GLU A 105 1.31 -6.37 -25.85
C GLU A 105 1.38 -5.21 -26.87
N ALA A 106 2.13 -4.15 -26.56
CA ALA A 106 2.38 -3.02 -27.46
C ALA A 106 3.14 -3.45 -28.73
N GLN A 107 4.14 -4.32 -28.59
CA GLN A 107 4.90 -4.86 -29.72
C GLN A 107 4.04 -5.76 -30.61
N GLU A 108 3.26 -6.68 -30.02
CA GLU A 108 2.33 -7.54 -30.76
C GLU A 108 1.30 -6.72 -31.55
N ARG A 109 0.79 -5.63 -30.95
CA ARG A 109 -0.14 -4.72 -31.61
C ARG A 109 0.52 -4.04 -32.82
N ARG A 110 1.75 -3.53 -32.66
CA ARG A 110 2.49 -2.92 -33.75
C ARG A 110 2.71 -3.88 -34.91
N GLU A 111 3.10 -5.12 -34.61
CA GLU A 111 3.27 -6.17 -35.63
C GLU A 111 1.96 -6.47 -36.36
N ALA A 112 0.83 -6.48 -35.65
CA ALA A 112 -0.49 -6.65 -36.25
C ALA A 112 -0.91 -5.45 -37.12
N GLU A 113 -0.56 -4.21 -36.74
CA GLU A 113 -0.77 -3.00 -37.53
C GLU A 113 0.06 -3.03 -38.83
N GLU A 114 1.34 -3.42 -38.73
CA GLU A 114 2.23 -3.58 -39.90
C GLU A 114 1.76 -4.69 -40.84
N ALA A 115 1.28 -5.82 -40.31
CA ALA A 115 0.71 -6.91 -41.11
C ALA A 115 -0.55 -6.46 -41.85
N GLN A 116 -1.44 -5.72 -41.19
CA GLN A 116 -2.64 -5.18 -41.83
C GLN A 116 -2.31 -4.19 -42.94
N ALA A 117 -1.33 -3.30 -42.73
CA ALA A 117 -0.90 -2.34 -43.75
C ALA A 117 -0.35 -3.06 -44.99
N LYS A 118 0.48 -4.09 -44.81
CA LYS A 118 0.98 -4.93 -45.92
C LYS A 118 -0.14 -5.66 -46.66
N LEU A 119 -1.11 -6.21 -45.93
CA LEU A 119 -2.26 -6.88 -46.52
C LEU A 119 -3.11 -5.90 -47.34
N GLN A 120 -3.34 -4.70 -46.81
CA GLN A 120 -4.08 -3.65 -47.51
C GLN A 120 -3.37 -3.20 -48.80
N GLN A 121 -2.04 -3.11 -48.78
CA GLN A 121 -1.26 -2.84 -49.99
C GLN A 121 -1.43 -3.95 -51.04
N ARG A 122 -1.34 -5.23 -50.63
CA ARG A 122 -1.57 -6.36 -51.56
C ARG A 122 -2.97 -6.36 -52.17
N MET A 123 -3.98 -6.03 -51.37
CA MET A 123 -5.35 -5.89 -51.88
C MET A 123 -5.48 -4.77 -52.92
N GLN A 124 -4.77 -3.66 -52.73
CA GLN A 124 -4.73 -2.56 -53.70
C GLN A 124 -4.03 -2.98 -55.00
N GLU A 125 -2.86 -3.60 -54.89
CA GLU A 125 -2.11 -4.12 -56.06
C GLU A 125 -2.95 -5.14 -56.84
N LEU A 126 -3.66 -6.04 -56.14
CA LEU A 126 -4.54 -7.02 -56.78
C LEU A 126 -5.77 -6.37 -57.44
N ALA A 127 -6.34 -5.34 -56.82
CA ALA A 127 -7.45 -4.60 -57.40
C ALA A 127 -7.04 -3.84 -58.68
N GLU A 128 -5.83 -3.26 -58.71
CA GLU A 128 -5.27 -2.64 -59.91
C GLU A 128 -5.05 -3.68 -61.02
N ALA A 129 -4.48 -4.85 -60.67
CA ALA A 129 -4.28 -5.95 -61.62
C ALA A 129 -5.59 -6.49 -62.19
N GLN A 130 -6.65 -6.57 -61.36
CA GLN A 130 -8.00 -6.92 -61.82
C GLN A 130 -8.54 -5.90 -62.82
N ALA A 131 -8.45 -4.61 -62.49
CA ALA A 131 -8.92 -3.54 -63.36
C ALA A 131 -8.19 -3.54 -64.71
N GLU A 132 -6.88 -3.80 -64.72
CA GLU A 132 -6.10 -3.97 -65.96
C GLU A 132 -6.55 -5.19 -66.77
N THR A 133 -6.74 -6.33 -66.11
CA THR A 133 -7.19 -7.57 -66.77
C THR A 133 -8.59 -7.39 -67.39
N GLN A 134 -9.46 -6.65 -66.69
CA GLN A 134 -10.81 -6.33 -67.16
C GLN A 134 -10.78 -5.39 -68.38
N ARG A 135 -9.91 -4.38 -68.38
CA ARG A 135 -9.68 -3.52 -69.57
C ARG A 135 -9.19 -4.32 -70.77
N ARG A 136 -8.22 -5.23 -70.58
CA ARG A 136 -7.72 -6.12 -71.65
C ARG A 136 -8.82 -7.03 -72.20
N MET A 137 -9.71 -7.52 -71.33
CA MET A 137 -10.89 -8.29 -71.75
C MET A 137 -11.84 -7.45 -72.59
N GLU A 138 -12.13 -6.21 -72.21
CA GLU A 138 -12.97 -5.29 -72.98
C GLU A 138 -12.35 -4.94 -74.34
N GLU A 139 -11.04 -4.72 -74.39
CA GLU A 139 -10.29 -4.48 -75.63
C GLU A 139 -10.36 -5.68 -76.57
N LEU A 140 -10.17 -6.91 -76.06
CA LEU A 140 -10.31 -8.13 -76.84
C LEU A 140 -11.74 -8.38 -77.31
N GLN A 141 -12.74 -8.01 -76.51
CA GLN A 141 -14.15 -8.12 -76.93
C GLN A 141 -14.45 -7.17 -78.09
N LYS A 142 -13.95 -5.93 -78.04
CA LYS A 142 -14.05 -4.97 -79.17
C LYS A 142 -13.31 -5.47 -80.41
N ALA A 143 -12.11 -6.04 -80.24
CA ALA A 143 -11.34 -6.62 -81.35
C ALA A 143 -11.94 -7.93 -81.93
N ARG A 144 -12.72 -8.67 -81.14
CA ARG A 144 -13.43 -9.89 -81.58
C ARG A 144 -14.58 -9.62 -82.56
N GLU A 145 -15.08 -8.39 -82.65
CA GLU A 145 -15.95 -8.00 -83.76
C GLU A 145 -15.22 -8.10 -85.12
N GLU A 146 -13.87 -8.25 -85.12
CA GLU A 146 -13.02 -8.27 -86.32
C GLU A 146 -12.18 -9.56 -86.54
N ALA A 147 -11.90 -10.44 -85.55
CA ALA A 147 -11.20 -11.73 -85.76
C ALA A 147 -11.32 -12.79 -84.61
N GLU A 148 -11.24 -14.09 -84.97
CA GLU A 148 -11.34 -15.29 -84.09
C GLU A 148 -10.34 -15.31 -82.92
N SER A 149 -10.72 -14.75 -81.76
CA SER A 149 -9.85 -14.63 -80.58
C SER A 149 -10.34 -15.46 -79.38
N GLN A 150 -10.81 -16.70 -79.61
CA GLN A 150 -11.47 -17.53 -78.58
C GLN A 150 -10.64 -17.94 -77.34
N PRO A 151 -9.38 -18.41 -77.49
CA PRO A 151 -8.61 -18.93 -76.36
C PRO A 151 -8.10 -17.87 -75.37
N GLN A 152 -7.66 -16.70 -75.86
CA GLN A 152 -7.09 -15.64 -75.01
C GLN A 152 -8.10 -15.04 -74.02
N ALA A 153 -9.37 -14.91 -74.40
CA ALA A 153 -10.38 -14.40 -73.48
C ALA A 153 -10.77 -15.43 -72.40
N GLN A 154 -10.67 -16.73 -72.69
CA GLN A 154 -10.88 -17.76 -71.67
C GLN A 154 -9.75 -17.74 -70.62
N GLU A 155 -8.52 -17.52 -71.05
CA GLU A 155 -7.37 -17.37 -70.14
C GLU A 155 -7.49 -16.13 -69.25
N LEU A 156 -7.87 -14.98 -69.82
CA LEU A 156 -8.10 -13.76 -69.04
C LEU A 156 -9.30 -13.88 -68.10
N GLN A 157 -10.38 -14.56 -68.50
CA GLN A 157 -11.50 -14.85 -67.62
C GLN A 157 -11.07 -15.73 -66.44
N ALA A 158 -10.30 -16.80 -66.70
CA ALA A 158 -9.77 -17.66 -65.64
C ALA A 158 -8.82 -16.90 -64.69
N ASN A 159 -8.04 -15.95 -65.21
CA ASN A 159 -7.20 -15.07 -64.39
C ASN A 159 -8.04 -14.12 -63.52
N LEU A 160 -9.12 -13.52 -64.05
CA LEU A 160 -10.05 -12.71 -63.25
C LEU A 160 -10.73 -13.52 -62.15
N ASP A 161 -11.16 -14.74 -62.45
CA ASP A 161 -11.79 -15.62 -61.46
C ASP A 161 -10.80 -15.98 -60.35
N ARG A 162 -9.54 -16.30 -60.69
CA ARG A 162 -8.46 -16.54 -59.71
C ARG A 162 -8.19 -15.31 -58.85
N GLN A 163 -8.03 -14.13 -59.47
CA GLN A 163 -7.79 -12.89 -58.74
C GLN A 163 -8.97 -12.53 -57.83
N THR A 164 -10.21 -12.81 -58.24
CA THR A 164 -11.41 -12.56 -57.44
C THR A 164 -11.43 -13.46 -56.20
N GLN A 165 -11.10 -14.74 -56.36
CA GLN A 165 -10.97 -15.69 -55.24
C GLN A 165 -9.86 -15.27 -54.27
N GLU A 166 -8.71 -14.85 -54.80
CA GLU A 166 -7.60 -14.34 -53.98
C GLU A 166 -8.00 -13.08 -53.22
N MET A 167 -8.71 -12.13 -53.86
CA MET A 167 -9.20 -10.92 -53.19
C MET A 167 -10.16 -11.27 -52.04
N ALA A 168 -11.07 -12.23 -52.24
CA ALA A 168 -11.99 -12.69 -51.20
C ALA A 168 -11.23 -13.33 -50.02
N ALA A 169 -10.17 -14.10 -50.29
CA ALA A 169 -9.32 -14.67 -49.25
C ALA A 169 -8.58 -13.58 -48.45
N LEU A 170 -8.00 -12.58 -49.14
CA LEU A 170 -7.33 -11.45 -48.49
C LEU A 170 -8.30 -10.59 -47.67
N GLN A 171 -9.55 -10.44 -48.11
CA GLN A 171 -10.59 -9.75 -47.35
C GLN A 171 -10.91 -10.49 -46.04
N GLN A 172 -11.07 -11.81 -46.08
CA GLN A 172 -11.28 -12.61 -44.87
C GLN A 172 -10.09 -12.52 -43.91
N GLU A 173 -8.86 -12.58 -44.42
CA GLU A 173 -7.66 -12.38 -43.60
C GLU A 173 -7.63 -10.97 -42.97
N ASN A 174 -8.05 -9.94 -43.70
CA ASN A 174 -8.11 -8.56 -43.19
C ASN A 174 -9.10 -8.42 -42.03
N GLU A 175 -10.28 -9.05 -42.16
CA GLU A 175 -11.28 -9.08 -41.09
C GLU A 175 -10.76 -9.81 -39.84
N GLN A 176 -10.08 -10.94 -40.02
CA GLN A 176 -9.47 -11.68 -38.90
C GLN A 176 -8.37 -10.83 -38.21
N LEU A 177 -7.53 -10.14 -38.98
CA LEU A 177 -6.52 -9.24 -38.43
C LEU A 177 -7.14 -8.06 -37.68
N ARG A 178 -8.25 -7.48 -38.19
CA ARG A 178 -9.00 -6.43 -37.47
C ARG A 178 -9.54 -6.91 -36.13
N GLN A 179 -10.15 -8.09 -36.11
CA GLN A 179 -10.64 -8.68 -34.86
C GLN A 179 -9.49 -8.91 -33.87
N ARG A 180 -8.36 -9.45 -34.37
CA ARG A 180 -7.16 -9.65 -33.55
C ARG A 180 -6.63 -8.33 -32.98
N GLN A 181 -6.57 -7.27 -33.78
CA GLN A 181 -6.13 -5.95 -33.31
C GLN A 181 -7.05 -5.40 -32.21
N GLN A 182 -8.37 -5.52 -32.35
CA GLN A 182 -9.31 -5.10 -31.31
C GLN A 182 -9.08 -5.84 -29.99
N VAL A 183 -8.78 -7.15 -30.05
CA VAL A 183 -8.45 -7.94 -28.86
C VAL A 183 -7.12 -7.48 -28.24
N LEU A 184 -6.09 -7.22 -29.05
CA LEU A 184 -4.80 -6.73 -28.57
C LEU A 184 -4.92 -5.35 -27.92
N GLU A 185 -5.71 -4.45 -28.52
CA GLU A 185 -6.01 -3.14 -27.95
C GLU A 185 -6.72 -3.26 -26.59
N GLN A 186 -7.75 -4.12 -26.48
CA GLN A 186 -8.44 -4.32 -25.20
C GLN A 186 -7.52 -4.90 -24.12
N LYS A 187 -6.63 -5.84 -24.49
CA LYS A 187 -5.62 -6.37 -23.56
C LYS A 187 -4.70 -5.26 -23.06
N GLN A 188 -4.19 -4.45 -23.98
CA GLN A 188 -3.33 -3.31 -23.66
C GLN A 188 -4.04 -2.33 -22.70
N ILE A 189 -5.29 -1.97 -22.99
CA ILE A 189 -6.11 -1.10 -22.14
C ILE A 189 -6.27 -1.71 -20.74
N SER A 190 -6.58 -3.00 -20.65
CA SER A 190 -6.74 -3.69 -19.37
C SER A 190 -5.47 -3.65 -18.53
N THR A 191 -4.31 -3.91 -19.16
CA THR A 191 -3.00 -3.87 -18.48
C THR A 191 -2.65 -2.46 -18.02
N GLU A 192 -2.88 -1.45 -18.86
CA GLU A 192 -2.68 -0.04 -18.52
C GLU A 192 -3.57 0.38 -17.33
N GLU A 193 -4.84 -0.02 -17.33
CA GLU A 193 -5.76 0.26 -16.23
C GLU A 193 -5.35 -0.41 -14.92
N GLU A 194 -4.81 -1.63 -14.98
CA GLU A 194 -4.33 -2.33 -13.79
C GLU A 194 -3.10 -1.65 -13.17
N ILE A 195 -2.15 -1.20 -14.00
CA ILE A 195 -1.01 -0.39 -13.55
C ILE A 195 -1.50 0.88 -12.86
N MET A 196 -2.46 1.58 -13.46
CA MET A 196 -3.03 2.81 -12.90
C MET A 196 -3.78 2.56 -11.58
N LYS A 197 -4.55 1.47 -11.47
CA LYS A 197 -5.27 1.10 -10.23
C LYS A 197 -4.31 0.85 -9.06
N MET A 198 -3.11 0.37 -9.35
CA MET A 198 -2.06 0.19 -8.35
C MET A 198 -1.24 1.46 -8.07
N GLY A 199 -1.58 2.60 -8.69
CA GLY A 199 -0.83 3.86 -8.55
C GLY A 199 0.53 3.85 -9.25
N GLY A 200 0.72 2.94 -10.21
CA GLY A 200 1.96 2.84 -10.99
C GLY A 200 1.98 3.73 -12.23
N GLU A 201 3.17 3.95 -12.76
CA GLU A 201 3.40 4.64 -14.02
C GLU A 201 3.62 3.66 -15.19
N ILE A 202 3.10 4.01 -16.36
CA ILE A 202 3.23 3.23 -17.60
C ILE A 202 4.54 3.57 -18.31
N ARG A 203 5.41 2.56 -18.47
CA ARG A 203 6.76 2.66 -19.03
C ARG A 203 6.85 2.01 -20.41
N LEU A 204 6.27 2.67 -21.40
CA LEU A 204 6.42 2.33 -22.82
C LEU A 204 7.47 3.24 -23.47
N ALA A 205 8.39 2.66 -24.24
CA ALA A 205 9.48 3.38 -24.90
C ALA A 205 8.97 4.38 -25.96
N ASN A 206 7.89 4.02 -26.68
CA ASN A 206 7.23 4.91 -27.62
C ASN A 206 5.79 5.24 -27.13
N PRO A 207 5.49 6.50 -26.78
CA PRO A 207 4.16 6.93 -26.36
C PRO A 207 3.07 6.74 -27.42
N GLU A 208 3.42 6.70 -28.72
CA GLU A 208 2.45 6.53 -29.80
C GLU A 208 1.76 5.17 -29.77
N ILE A 209 2.43 4.16 -29.21
CA ILE A 209 1.94 2.78 -29.13
C ILE A 209 0.98 2.61 -27.94
N ARG A 210 0.87 3.59 -27.04
CA ARG A 210 -0.11 3.58 -25.92
C ARG A 210 -1.54 3.40 -26.44
N SER A 211 -2.41 2.85 -25.60
CA SER A 211 -3.81 2.77 -25.97
C SER A 211 -4.40 4.17 -26.24
N PRO A 212 -5.36 4.29 -27.17
CA PRO A 212 -6.09 5.55 -27.39
C PRO A 212 -6.77 6.08 -26.11
N ASN A 213 -7.24 5.17 -25.25
CA ASN A 213 -7.91 5.53 -24.00
C ASN A 213 -6.94 6.23 -23.03
N TYR A 214 -5.74 5.67 -22.85
CA TYR A 214 -4.73 6.29 -22.00
C TYR A 214 -4.32 7.67 -22.52
N ARG A 215 -4.05 7.79 -23.83
CA ARG A 215 -3.73 9.09 -24.45
C ARG A 215 -4.83 10.13 -24.23
N ARG A 216 -6.10 9.72 -24.36
CA ARG A 216 -7.24 10.59 -24.07
C ARG A 216 -7.25 11.04 -22.59
N ARG A 217 -7.01 10.12 -21.66
CA ARG A 217 -6.90 10.41 -20.22
C ARG A 217 -5.76 11.38 -19.94
N GLU A 218 -4.57 11.12 -20.46
CA GLU A 218 -3.39 11.98 -20.31
C GLU A 218 -3.65 13.39 -20.86
N ALA A 219 -4.29 13.49 -22.02
CA ALA A 219 -4.70 14.78 -22.61
C ALA A 219 -5.72 15.52 -21.73
N LEU A 220 -6.67 14.82 -21.10
CA LEU A 220 -7.62 15.41 -20.15
C LEU A 220 -6.91 15.91 -18.89
N TYR A 221 -6.02 15.11 -18.29
CA TYR A 221 -5.23 15.52 -17.13
C TYR A 221 -4.33 16.71 -17.43
N LEU A 222 -3.68 16.73 -18.59
CA LEU A 222 -2.86 17.85 -19.04
C LEU A 222 -3.71 19.12 -19.18
N LYS A 223 -4.90 19.00 -19.79
CA LYS A 223 -5.84 20.11 -19.93
C LYS A 223 -6.35 20.65 -18.58
N GLN A 224 -6.56 19.78 -17.60
CA GLN A 224 -6.93 20.17 -16.23
C GLN A 224 -5.79 20.94 -15.55
N ARG A 225 -4.56 20.40 -15.57
CA ARG A 225 -3.38 21.12 -15.02
C ARG A 225 -3.15 22.48 -15.67
N MET A 226 -3.31 22.57 -16.99
CA MET A 226 -3.12 23.83 -17.73
C MET A 226 -4.23 24.86 -17.48
N ARG A 227 -5.39 24.44 -16.96
CA ARG A 227 -6.50 25.33 -16.58
C ARG A 227 -6.41 25.85 -15.15
N GLY A 228 -5.46 25.37 -14.35
CA GLY A 228 -5.19 25.91 -13.01
C GLY A 228 -6.29 25.64 -11.98
N GLU A 229 -7.03 24.54 -12.14
CA GLU A 229 -7.78 23.92 -11.04
C GLU A 229 -6.88 22.98 -10.23
#